data_AF-F3MCT2-F1
#
_entry.id   AF-F3MCT2-F1
#
_cell.length_a   1.000
_cell.length_b   1.000
_cell.length_c   1.000
_cell.angle_alpha   90.00
_cell.angle_beta   90.00
_cell.angle_gamma   90.00
#
_symmetry.space_group_name_H-M   'P 1'
#
loop_
_entity.id
_entity.type
_entity.pdbx_description
1 polymer ?
#
loop_
_entity_poly.entity_id
_entity_poly.type
_entity_poly.pdbx_seq_one_letter_code
_entity_poly.pdbx_strand_id
1 'polypeptide(L)' 'MLSFMKEQLKGAVADKIVHSHTSLEKCLEVIRQMDGFARSQITIQHIDNIMIGGGRHEFIVTVETRNAIHNLLSSPEEED' A
#
# COMPACT_ATOMS: atom_id res chain seq x y z
N MET A 1 5.45 -16.72 -3.46
CA MET A 1 4.11 -16.59 -4.09
C MET A 1 3.54 -15.24 -3.71
N LEU A 2 3.09 -14.44 -4.67
CA LEU A 2 2.59 -13.10 -4.40
C LEU A 2 1.10 -13.13 -4.06
N SER A 3 0.69 -12.25 -3.15
CA SER A 3 -0.71 -11.90 -2.92
C SER A 3 -0.84 -10.41 -2.66
N PHE A 4 -2.02 -9.86 -2.89
CA PHE A 4 -2.30 -8.50 -2.47
C PHE A 4 -3.66 -8.36 -1.79
N MET A 5 -3.74 -7.39 -0.89
CA MET A 5 -4.95 -6.89 -0.27
C MET A 5 -5.05 -5.39 -0.58
N LYS A 6 -6.21 -4.94 -1.03
CA LYS A 6 -6.57 -3.52 -1.11
C LYS A 6 -7.67 -3.23 -0.11
N GLU A 7 -7.47 -2.23 0.72
CA GLU A 7 -8.47 -1.70 1.64
C GLU A 7 -8.76 -0.25 1.27
N GLN A 8 -10.04 0.14 1.23
CA GLN A 8 -10.46 1.51 1.02
C GLN A 8 -11.50 1.91 2.07
N LEU A 9 -11.18 2.96 2.83
CA LEU A 9 -12.06 3.50 3.85
C LEU A 9 -13.13 4.40 3.23
N LYS A 10 -14.39 4.12 3.57
CA LYS A 10 -15.58 4.90 3.22
C LYS A 10 -16.32 5.26 4.51
N GLY A 11 -15.89 6.34 5.16
CA GLY A 11 -16.39 6.71 6.49
C GLY A 11 -15.94 5.72 7.55
N ALA A 12 -16.90 5.13 8.28
CA ALA A 12 -16.63 4.13 9.33
C ALA A 12 -16.47 2.68 8.81
N VAL A 13 -16.59 2.47 7.51
CA VAL A 13 -16.51 1.13 6.87
C VAL A 13 -15.27 1.06 5.99
N ALA A 14 -14.69 -0.14 5.87
CA ALA A 14 -13.60 -0.42 4.94
C ALA A 14 -14.01 -1.51 3.94
N ASP A 15 -13.94 -1.20 2.66
CA ASP A 15 -14.07 -2.19 1.59
C ASP A 15 -12.74 -2.91 1.42
N LYS A 16 -12.76 -4.25 1.37
CA LYS A 16 -11.56 -5.07 1.17
C LYS A 16 -11.67 -5.92 -0.08
N ILE A 17 -10.58 -5.96 -0.86
CA ILE A 17 -10.41 -6.85 -2.00
C ILE A 17 -9.11 -7.62 -1.77
N VAL A 18 -9.18 -8.95 -1.86
CA VAL A 18 -8.03 -9.85 -1.66
C VAL A 18 -7.85 -10.72 -2.89
N HIS A 19 -6.62 -10.79 -3.40
CA HIS A 19 -6.24 -11.74 -4.44
C HIS A 19 -5.07 -12.59 -3.95
N SER A 20 -5.34 -13.87 -3.72
CA SER A 20 -4.31 -14.88 -3.52
C SER A 20 -3.73 -15.32 -4.87
N HIS A 21 -2.43 -15.64 -4.94
CA HIS A 21 -1.78 -16.16 -6.14
C HIS A 21 -1.80 -15.18 -7.33
N THR A 22 -1.25 -13.97 -7.13
CA THR A 22 -1.22 -12.91 -8.14
C THR A 22 0.13 -12.82 -8.88
N SER A 23 0.17 -12.05 -9.98
CA SER A 23 1.42 -11.66 -10.65
C SER A 23 1.87 -10.25 -10.24
N LEU A 24 3.13 -9.92 -10.53
CA LEU A 24 3.69 -8.58 -10.30
C LEU A 24 2.91 -7.52 -11.11
N GLU A 25 2.56 -7.83 -12.36
CA GLU A 25 1.82 -6.92 -13.25
C GLU A 25 0.48 -6.54 -12.66
N LYS A 26 -0.23 -7.51 -12.06
CA LYS A 26 -1.52 -7.23 -11.42
C LYS A 26 -1.35 -6.38 -10.15
N CYS A 27 -0.31 -6.60 -9.36
CA CYS A 27 0.01 -5.73 -8.24
C CYS A 27 0.25 -4.28 -8.71
N LEU A 28 1.08 -4.09 -9.75
CA LEU A 28 1.37 -2.78 -10.32
C LEU A 28 0.11 -2.11 -10.90
N GLU A 29 -0.76 -2.87 -11.56
CA GLU A 29 -2.05 -2.37 -12.05
C GLU A 29 -2.90 -1.77 -10.91
N VAL A 30 -2.99 -2.47 -9.77
CA VAL A 30 -3.81 -2.01 -8.64
C VAL A 30 -3.17 -0.81 -7.92
N ILE A 31 -1.83 -0.76 -7.81
CA ILE A 31 -1.12 0.42 -7.30
C ILE A 31 -1.44 1.65 -8.16
N ARG A 32 -1.40 1.51 -9.50
CA ARG A 32 -1.71 2.61 -10.43
C ARG A 32 -3.14 3.13 -10.33
N GLN A 33 -4.05 2.36 -9.73
CA GLN A 33 -5.43 2.79 -9.47
C GLN A 33 -5.58 3.59 -8.17
N MET A 34 -4.53 3.73 -7.36
CA MET A 34 -4.58 4.63 -6.21
C MET A 34 -4.56 6.08 -6.68
N ASP A 35 -5.53 6.86 -6.23
CA ASP A 35 -5.68 8.27 -6.59
C ASP A 35 -4.97 9.21 -5.59
N GLY A 36 -4.46 8.69 -4.48
CA GLY A 36 -3.84 9.44 -3.39
C GLY A 36 -4.82 10.29 -2.57
N PHE A 37 -6.06 10.44 -3.03
CA PHE A 37 -7.09 11.20 -2.34
C PHE A 37 -7.89 10.31 -1.39
N ALA A 38 -8.39 9.18 -1.90
CA ALA A 38 -9.12 8.21 -1.14
C ALA A 38 -8.20 7.53 -0.11
N ARG A 39 -8.67 7.47 1.14
CA ARG A 39 -7.98 6.75 2.21
C ARG A 39 -7.96 5.27 1.87
N SER A 40 -6.82 4.80 1.37
CA SER A 40 -6.66 3.45 0.89
C SER A 40 -5.29 2.90 1.23
N GLN A 41 -5.21 1.60 1.35
CA GLN A 41 -3.99 0.87 1.62
C GLN A 41 -3.92 -0.35 0.71
N ILE A 42 -2.77 -0.57 0.09
CA ILE A 42 -2.45 -1.80 -0.60
C ILE A 42 -1.34 -2.50 0.17
N THR A 43 -1.54 -3.77 0.51
CA THR A 43 -0.51 -4.64 1.07
C THR A 43 -0.18 -5.71 0.05
N ILE A 44 1.07 -5.79 -0.38
CA ILE A 44 1.60 -6.85 -1.24
C ILE A 44 2.47 -7.76 -0.37
N GLN A 45 2.14 -9.04 -0.32
CA GLN A 45 2.84 -10.01 0.51
C GLN A 45 3.70 -10.94 -0.35
N HIS A 46 4.97 -11.07 0.04
CA HIS A 46 5.89 -12.08 -0.47
C HIS A 46 6.71 -12.72 0.68
N ILE A 47 8.05 -12.62 0.62
CA ILE A 47 8.95 -12.94 1.73
C ILE A 47 8.90 -11.82 2.78
N ASP A 48 8.84 -10.58 2.29
CA ASP A 48 8.61 -9.35 3.04
C ASP A 48 7.31 -8.69 2.53
N ASN A 49 6.77 -7.73 3.27
CA ASN A 49 5.54 -7.03 2.93
C ASN A 49 5.86 -5.63 2.41
N ILE A 50 5.21 -5.25 1.31
CA ILE A 50 5.19 -3.87 0.82
C ILE A 50 3.80 -3.29 1.11
N MET A 51 3.74 -2.19 1.83
CA MET A 51 2.52 -1.45 2.14
C MET A 51 2.57 -0.11 1.45
N ILE A 52 1.49 0.23 0.75
CA ILE A 52 1.34 1.50 0.05
C ILE A 52 0.06 2.13 0.57
N GLY A 53 0.21 3.17 1.40
CA GLY A 53 -0.88 3.98 1.92
C GLY A 53 -1.09 5.22 1.05
N GLY A 54 -2.35 5.59 0.84
CA GLY A 54 -2.74 6.82 0.14
C GLY A 54 -3.87 7.53 0.88
N GLY A 55 -3.87 8.86 0.82
CA GLY A 55 -4.95 9.70 1.34
C GLY A 55 -4.52 11.16 1.46
N ARG A 56 -5.48 12.09 1.33
CA ARG A 56 -5.22 13.54 1.44
C ARG A 56 -4.16 14.08 0.46
N HIS A 57 -4.01 13.45 -0.71
CA HIS A 57 -3.00 13.75 -1.75
C HIS A 57 -1.57 13.36 -1.35
N GLU A 58 -1.43 12.50 -0.36
CA GLU A 58 -0.14 11.97 0.08
C GLU A 58 -0.09 10.46 -0.14
N PHE A 59 1.13 9.96 -0.33
CA PHE A 59 1.44 8.54 -0.41
C PHE A 59 2.56 8.22 0.55
N ILE A 60 2.46 7.07 1.20
CA ILE A 60 3.53 6.48 2.00
C ILE A 60 3.78 5.09 1.44
N VAL A 61 5.05 4.79 1.18
CA VAL A 61 5.48 3.45 0.80
C VAL A 61 6.35 2.90 1.92
N THR A 62 5.92 1.80 2.51
CA THR A 62 6.59 1.14 3.62
C THR A 62 6.94 -0.29 3.23
N VAL A 63 8.14 -0.73 3.61
CA VAL A 63 8.54 -2.14 3.55
C VAL A 63 8.69 -2.67 4.95
N GLU A 64 7.91 -3.69 5.26
CA GLU A 64 8.04 -4.48 6.48
C GLU A 64 8.82 -5.75 6.13
N THR A 65 10.02 -5.85 6.69
CA THR A 65 10.85 -7.04 6.67
C THR A 65 10.69 -7.80 7.98
N ARG A 66 11.32 -8.98 8.09
CA ARG A 66 11.34 -9.74 9.36
C ARG A 66 11.90 -8.97 10.57
N ASN A 67 12.79 -8.01 10.34
CA ASN A 67 13.57 -7.38 11.40
C ASN A 67 13.24 -5.89 11.60
N ALA A 68 12.59 -5.26 10.62
CA ALA A 68 12.40 -3.81 10.61
C ALA A 68 11.29 -3.37 9.65
N ILE A 69 10.74 -2.20 9.94
CA ILE A 69 9.79 -1.46 9.10
C ILE A 69 10.50 -0.21 8.60
N HIS A 70 10.53 -0.01 7.28
CA HIS A 70 11.20 1.11 6.64
C HIS A 70 10.23 1.89 5.74
N ASN A 71 10.15 3.21 5.91
CA ASN A 71 9.48 4.07 4.94
C ASN A 71 10.44 4.35 3.78
N LEU A 72 10.07 3.94 2.58
CA LEU A 72 10.84 4.16 1.35
C LEU A 72 10.49 5.48 0.68
N LEU A 73 9.26 5.93 0.85
CA LEU A 73 8.79 7.25 0.44
C LEU A 73 8.06 7.85 1.63
N SER A 74 8.70 8.83 2.23
CA SER A 74 8.07 9.84 3.08
C SER A 74 8.18 11.18 2.33
N SER A 75 7.23 12.08 2.54
CA SER A 75 7.42 13.50 2.22
C SER A 75 8.81 13.90 2.73
N PRO A 76 9.62 14.66 1.97
CA PRO A 76 10.83 15.23 2.55
C PRO A 76 10.38 15.97 3.81
N GLU A 77 10.87 15.51 4.97
CA GLU A 77 10.72 16.27 6.21
C GLU A 77 11.27 17.66 5.89
N GLU A 78 10.51 18.72 6.16
CA GLU A 78 11.10 20.06 6.19
C GLU A 78 12.23 19.99 7.22
N GLU A 79 13.48 20.00 6.76
CA GLU A 79 14.65 20.12 7.62
C GLU A 79 14.52 21.48 8.33
N ASP A 80 14.15 21.46 9.62
CA ASP A 80 14.18 22.62 10.53
C ASP A 80 15.59 23.22 10.67
#